data_AF-A0A539EL52-F1
#
_entry.id   AF-A0A539EL52-F1
#
_cell.length_a   1.000
_cell.length_b   1.000
_cell.length_c   1.000
_cell.angle_alpha   90.00
_cell.angle_beta   90.00
_cell.angle_gamma   90.00
#
_symmetry.space_group_name_H-M   'P 1'
#
loop_
_entity.id
_entity.type
_entity.pdbx_description
1 polymer ?
#
loop_
_entity_poly.entity_id
_entity_poly.type
_entity_poly.pdbx_seq_one_letter_code
_entity_poly.pdbx_strand_id
1 'polypeptide(L)'
;MTIKGSDPRLVTAVIGAGPAGLLFCLVSRLLHKARAGRPEEWPVLLFDMRDEYVRTHRLRLDPEPFRDLERELPKAAPLRNLLDFLEEHEFSTPANLLERRLAGLVEEQGIRRELLQFGGPPVPDLGAFKRFLVDGGRLRGNDRLSVV
;
A
#
# COMPACT_ATOMS: atom_id res chain seq x y z
N MET A 1 15.07 32.24 -15.86
CA MET A 1 13.74 31.67 -15.57
C MET A 1 13.95 30.55 -14.55
N THR A 2 13.92 30.89 -13.27
CA THR A 2 14.20 29.93 -12.19
C THR A 2 12.95 29.08 -12.01
N ILE A 3 13.02 27.81 -12.39
CA ILE A 3 11.95 26.84 -12.10
C ILE A 3 11.84 26.83 -10.58
N LYS A 4 10.77 27.41 -10.01
CA LYS A 4 10.42 27.20 -8.61
C LYS A 4 10.37 25.68 -8.43
N GLY A 5 11.34 25.11 -7.71
CA GLY A 5 11.36 23.69 -7.41
C GLY A 5 10.00 23.34 -6.81
N SER A 6 9.30 22.38 -7.42
CA SER A 6 8.03 21.89 -6.90
C SER A 6 8.18 21.53 -5.43
N ASP A 7 7.19 21.88 -4.61
CA ASP A 7 7.22 21.55 -3.18
C ASP A 7 7.59 20.07 -2.97
N PRO A 8 8.44 19.76 -1.96
CA PRO A 8 8.88 18.40 -1.71
C PRO A 8 7.66 17.54 -1.35
N ARG A 9 7.42 16.50 -2.14
CA ARG A 9 6.32 15.56 -1.89
C ARG A 9 6.76 14.52 -0.87
N LEU A 10 5.80 14.00 -0.12
CA LEU A 10 6.02 12.79 0.67
C LEU A 10 5.84 11.59 -0.27
N VAL A 11 6.79 10.66 -0.25
CA VAL A 11 6.70 9.34 -0.89
C VAL A 11 6.75 8.30 0.21
N THR A 12 5.80 7.37 0.21
CA THR A 12 5.76 6.27 1.18
C THR A 12 6.12 4.97 0.48
N ALA A 13 7.15 4.28 0.97
CA ALA A 13 7.46 2.92 0.57
C ALA A 13 6.95 1.94 1.64
N VAL A 14 6.10 1.01 1.25
CA VAL A 14 5.56 -0.06 2.11
C VAL A 14 6.31 -1.35 1.80
N ILE A 15 7.03 -1.89 2.77
CA ILE A 15 7.85 -3.10 2.60
C ILE A 15 7.12 -4.31 3.22
N GLY A 16 6.57 -5.15 2.35
CA GLY A 16 5.81 -6.35 2.69
C GLY A 16 4.36 -6.24 2.22
N ALA A 17 4.00 -7.00 1.19
CA ALA A 17 2.66 -7.12 0.62
C ALA A 17 1.82 -8.21 1.29
N GLY A 18 1.99 -8.41 2.60
CA GLY A 18 1.04 -9.19 3.41
C GLY A 18 -0.25 -8.41 3.68
N PRO A 19 -1.21 -8.97 4.45
CA PRO A 19 -2.52 -8.36 4.65
C PRO A 19 -2.42 -6.96 5.24
N ALA A 20 -1.55 -6.74 6.23
CA ALA A 20 -1.38 -5.45 6.88
C ALA A 20 -0.83 -4.36 5.92
N GLY A 21 0.21 -4.68 5.14
CA GLY A 21 0.79 -3.73 4.18
C GLY A 21 -0.20 -3.39 3.06
N LEU A 22 -0.93 -4.39 2.55
CA LEU A 22 -1.99 -4.18 1.57
C LEU A 22 -3.16 -3.35 2.15
N LEU A 23 -3.57 -3.62 3.40
CA LEU A 23 -4.61 -2.85 4.08
C LEU A 23 -4.19 -1.38 4.25
N PHE A 24 -2.94 -1.15 4.66
CA PHE A 24 -2.38 0.18 4.77
C PHE A 24 -2.43 0.91 3.42
N CYS A 25 -1.97 0.28 2.34
CA CYS A 25 -2.02 0.87 1.00
C CYS A 25 -3.45 1.22 0.58
N LEU A 26 -4.41 0.31 0.79
CA LEU A 26 -5.80 0.54 0.44
C LEU A 26 -6.40 1.70 1.24
N VAL A 27 -6.35 1.61 2.58
CA VAL A 27 -6.99 2.58 3.47
C VAL A 27 -6.34 3.95 3.36
N SER A 28 -5.01 4.04 3.33
CA SER A 28 -4.31 5.32 3.17
C SER A 28 -4.69 6.02 1.86
N ARG A 29 -4.81 5.26 0.77
CA ARG A 29 -5.18 5.81 -0.53
C ARG A 29 -6.65 6.27 -0.56
N LEU A 30 -7.56 5.51 0.03
CA LEU A 30 -8.97 5.90 0.13
C LEU A 30 -9.13 7.18 0.98
N LEU A 31 -8.46 7.26 2.13
CA LEU A 31 -8.46 8.45 2.99
C LEU A 31 -7.87 9.67 2.27
N HIS A 32 -6.76 9.50 1.54
CA HIS A 32 -6.15 10.59 0.76
C HIS A 32 -7.11 11.13 -0.30
N LYS A 33 -7.74 10.24 -1.07
CA LYS A 33 -8.73 10.61 -2.10
C LYS A 33 -9.96 11.29 -1.48
N ALA A 34 -10.44 10.82 -0.33
CA ALA A 34 -11.59 11.41 0.37
C ALA A 34 -11.32 12.85 0.82
N ARG A 35 -10.05 13.21 1.05
CA ARG A 35 -9.62 14.59 1.35
C ARG A 35 -9.26 15.40 0.09
N ALA A 36 -9.80 15.01 -1.07
CA ALA A 36 -9.50 15.58 -2.38
C ALA A 36 -8.02 15.51 -2.80
N GLY A 37 -7.22 14.67 -2.13
CA GLY A 37 -5.82 14.47 -2.45
C GLY A 37 -5.64 13.66 -3.74
N ARG A 38 -4.68 14.08 -4.58
CA ARG A 38 -4.40 13.38 -5.83
C ARG A 38 -3.30 12.34 -5.64
N PRO A 39 -3.36 11.17 -6.32
CA PRO A 39 -2.37 10.11 -6.12
C PRO A 39 -0.92 10.54 -6.35
N GLU A 40 -0.68 11.44 -7.31
CA GLU A 40 0.66 11.95 -7.67
C GLU A 40 1.28 12.89 -6.63
N GLU A 41 0.46 13.43 -5.71
CA GLU A 41 0.91 14.31 -4.61
C GLU A 41 1.45 13.51 -3.43
N TRP A 42 0.96 12.28 -3.25
CA TRP A 42 1.46 11.31 -2.28
C TRP A 42 1.62 9.93 -2.92
N PRO A 43 2.75 9.69 -3.60
CA PRO A 43 3.07 8.39 -4.15
C PRO A 43 3.23 7.35 -3.04
N VAL A 44 2.58 6.19 -3.23
CA VAL A 44 2.70 5.03 -2.36
C VAL A 44 3.27 3.91 -3.21
N LEU A 45 4.42 3.39 -2.81
CA LEU A 45 5.14 2.31 -3.47
C LEU A 45 4.97 1.05 -2.62
N LEU A 46 4.52 -0.04 -3.22
CA LEU A 46 4.36 -1.31 -2.53
C LEU A 46 5.40 -2.30 -3.01
N PHE A 47 6.07 -2.91 -2.07
CA PHE A 47 7.24 -3.71 -2.29
C PHE A 47 7.13 -5.04 -1.56
N ASP A 48 7.52 -6.14 -2.20
CA ASP A 48 7.66 -7.43 -1.53
C ASP A 48 8.90 -8.16 -2.03
N MET A 49 9.53 -8.98 -1.18
CA MET A 49 10.66 -9.81 -1.59
C MET A 49 10.21 -11.12 -2.26
N ARG A 50 8.95 -11.51 -2.08
CA ARG A 50 8.39 -12.75 -2.58
C ARG A 50 7.36 -12.49 -3.65
N ASP A 51 7.43 -13.30 -4.69
CA ASP A 51 6.43 -13.27 -5.75
C ASP A 51 5.13 -13.94 -5.30
N GLU A 52 5.23 -15.02 -4.51
CA GLU A 52 4.07 -15.73 -3.96
C GLU A 52 4.29 -16.13 -2.49
N TYR A 53 3.18 -16.15 -1.75
CA TYR A 53 3.12 -16.74 -0.40
C TYR A 53 2.19 -17.96 -0.44
N VAL A 54 2.66 -19.08 0.13
CA VAL A 54 1.82 -20.23 0.43
C VAL A 54 1.54 -20.24 1.93
N ARG A 55 0.39 -19.72 2.34
CA ARG A 55 -0.07 -19.73 3.74
C ARG A 55 -1.35 -20.52 3.86
N THR A 56 -1.37 -21.42 4.83
CA THR A 56 -2.51 -22.30 5.11
C THR A 56 -3.34 -21.86 6.31
N HIS A 57 -2.88 -20.85 7.06
CA HIS A 57 -3.57 -20.36 8.24
C HIS A 57 -4.74 -19.43 7.88
N ARG A 58 -5.68 -19.32 8.82
CA ARG A 58 -6.76 -18.35 8.78
C ARG A 58 -6.44 -17.17 9.69
N LEU A 59 -6.89 -15.99 9.30
CA LEU A 59 -6.83 -14.78 10.10
C LEU A 59 -8.22 -14.51 10.65
N ARG A 60 -8.30 -14.23 11.95
CA ARG A 60 -9.50 -13.70 12.58
C ARG A 60 -9.31 -12.19 12.70
N LEU A 61 -10.25 -11.45 12.16
CA LEU A 61 -10.24 -9.99 12.14
C LEU A 61 -11.35 -9.49 13.07
N ASP A 62 -11.05 -8.43 13.81
CA ASP A 62 -12.10 -7.69 14.52
C ASP A 62 -12.92 -6.92 13.47
N PRO A 63 -14.26 -7.07 13.43
CA PRO A 63 -15.11 -6.31 12.52
C PRO A 63 -15.13 -4.80 12.79
N GLU A 64 -14.95 -4.38 14.04
CA GLU A 64 -15.26 -3.00 14.44
C GLU A 64 -14.41 -1.94 13.72
N PRO A 65 -13.08 -2.11 13.57
CA PRO A 65 -12.26 -1.14 12.82
C PRO A 65 -12.70 -0.96 11.36
N PHE A 66 -13.23 -2.00 10.72
CA PHE A 66 -13.69 -1.91 9.33
C PHE A 66 -15.03 -1.18 9.24
N ARG A 67 -15.91 -1.37 10.24
CA ARG A 67 -17.18 -0.63 10.37
C ARG A 67 -16.97 0.84 10.69
N ASP A 68 -15.97 1.16 11.51
CA ASP A 68 -15.54 2.55 11.74
C ASP A 68 -15.09 3.20 10.42
N LEU A 69 -14.22 2.52 9.66
CA LEU A 69 -13.76 3.01 8.36
C LEU A 69 -14.92 3.22 7.36
N GLU A 70 -15.92 2.33 7.36
CA GLU A 70 -17.10 2.47 6.50
C GLU A 70 -17.89 3.73 6.81
N ARG A 71 -18.04 4.06 8.09
CA ARG A 71 -18.70 5.29 8.55
C ARG A 71 -17.93 6.54 8.14
N GLU A 72 -16.60 6.49 8.16
CA GLU A 72 -15.74 7.60 7.70
C GLU A 72 -15.73 7.73 6.17
N LEU A 73 -15.85 6.61 5.45
CA LEU A 73 -15.71 6.54 4.00
C LEU A 73 -16.93 5.88 3.30
N PRO A 74 -18.16 6.40 3.50
CA PRO A 74 -19.38 5.71 3.08
C PRO A 74 -19.55 5.57 1.56
N LYS A 75 -18.78 6.34 0.77
CA LYS A 75 -18.80 6.31 -0.69
C LYS A 75 -17.62 5.54 -1.31
N ALA A 76 -16.76 4.95 -0.49
CA ALA A 76 -15.60 4.20 -0.98
C ALA A 76 -16.01 2.78 -1.40
N ALA A 77 -16.38 2.59 -2.66
CA ALA A 77 -16.74 1.28 -3.21
C ALA A 77 -15.69 0.18 -2.94
N PRO A 78 -14.37 0.42 -3.04
CA PRO A 78 -13.36 -0.59 -2.69
C PRO A 78 -13.43 -1.05 -1.22
N LEU A 79 -13.79 -0.16 -0.28
CA LEU A 79 -13.94 -0.52 1.13
C LEU A 79 -15.20 -1.35 1.35
N ARG A 80 -16.32 -0.98 0.73
CA ARG A 80 -17.55 -1.79 0.75
C ARG A 80 -17.30 -3.18 0.18
N ASN A 81 -16.62 -3.26 -0.97
CA ASN A 81 -16.21 -4.52 -1.60
C ASN A 81 -15.33 -5.41 -0.70
N LEU A 82 -14.50 -4.81 0.16
CA LEU A 82 -13.71 -5.55 1.14
C LEU A 82 -14.60 -6.04 2.29
N LEU A 83 -15.48 -5.18 2.81
CA LEU A 83 -16.40 -5.51 3.90
C LEU A 83 -17.34 -6.65 3.52
N ASP A 84 -17.97 -6.59 2.34
CA ASP A 84 -18.84 -7.66 1.84
C ASP A 84 -18.09 -9.01 1.82
N PHE A 85 -16.85 -9.00 1.30
CA PHE A 85 -15.98 -10.19 1.29
C PHE A 85 -15.63 -10.69 2.71
N LEU A 86 -15.39 -9.79 3.66
CA LEU A 86 -15.09 -10.17 5.04
C LEU A 86 -16.33 -10.73 5.74
N GLU A 87 -17.51 -10.17 5.49
CA GLU A 87 -18.80 -10.63 6.01
C GLU A 87 -19.17 -12.02 5.48
N GLU A 88 -18.99 -12.27 4.18
CA GLU A 88 -19.15 -13.60 3.56
C GLU A 88 -18.27 -14.68 4.20
N HIS A 89 -17.18 -14.27 4.82
CA HIS A 89 -16.23 -15.15 5.51
C HIS A 89 -16.28 -15.01 7.03
N GLU A 90 -17.31 -14.36 7.58
CA GLU A 90 -17.51 -14.16 9.03
C GLU A 90 -16.26 -13.57 9.72
N PHE A 91 -15.54 -12.68 9.04
CA PHE A 91 -14.27 -12.10 9.46
C PHE A 91 -13.19 -13.14 9.83
N SER A 92 -13.32 -14.37 9.34
CA SER A 92 -12.32 -15.42 9.43
C SER A 92 -11.91 -15.88 8.03
N THR A 93 -10.83 -15.33 7.47
CA THR A 93 -10.43 -15.61 6.08
C THR A 93 -9.11 -16.39 6.00
N PRO A 94 -8.96 -17.33 5.05
CA PRO A 94 -7.64 -17.86 4.70
C PRO A 94 -6.71 -16.71 4.28
N ALA A 95 -5.50 -16.65 4.82
CA ALA A 95 -4.59 -15.52 4.61
C ALA A 95 -4.32 -15.26 3.11
N ASN A 96 -4.07 -16.30 2.32
CA ASN A 96 -3.85 -16.18 0.87
C ASN A 96 -5.08 -15.66 0.11
N LEU A 97 -6.29 -15.96 0.58
CA LEU A 97 -7.50 -15.47 -0.06
C LEU A 97 -7.69 -13.97 0.23
N LEU A 98 -7.49 -13.57 1.49
CA LEU A 98 -7.51 -12.17 1.89
C LEU A 98 -6.44 -11.34 1.17
N GLU A 99 -5.20 -11.84 1.10
CA GLU A 99 -4.11 -11.15 0.39
C GLU A 99 -4.45 -10.92 -1.08
N ARG A 100 -4.97 -11.94 -1.78
CA ARG A 100 -5.39 -11.80 -3.18
C ARG A 100 -6.51 -10.78 -3.36
N ARG A 101 -7.52 -10.81 -2.47
CA ARG A 101 -8.61 -9.84 -2.49
C ARG A 101 -8.09 -8.42 -2.29
N LEU A 102 -7.24 -8.21 -1.28
CA LEU A 102 -6.65 -6.92 -0.99
C LEU A 102 -5.72 -6.44 -2.11
N ALA A 103 -4.90 -7.32 -2.68
CA ALA A 103 -4.00 -6.98 -3.78
C ALA A 103 -4.77 -6.46 -5.00
N GLY A 104 -5.89 -7.10 -5.37
CA GLY A 104 -6.75 -6.61 -6.44
C GLY A 104 -7.31 -5.21 -6.14
N LEU A 105 -7.85 -5.01 -4.94
CA LEU A 105 -8.38 -3.70 -4.53
C LEU A 105 -7.31 -2.60 -4.50
N VAL A 106 -6.09 -2.93 -4.06
CA VAL A 106 -4.93 -2.02 -4.03
C VAL A 106 -4.48 -1.65 -5.45
N GLU A 107 -4.46 -2.62 -6.37
CA GLU A 107 -4.14 -2.37 -7.78
C GLU A 107 -5.18 -1.48 -8.46
N GLU A 108 -6.47 -1.68 -8.18
CA GLU A 108 -7.55 -0.78 -8.63
C GLU A 108 -7.34 0.67 -8.12
N GLN A 109 -6.61 0.85 -7.02
CA GLN A 109 -6.23 2.17 -6.51
C GLN A 109 -4.95 2.75 -7.15
N GLY A 110 -4.38 2.06 -8.15
CA GLY A 110 -3.19 2.49 -8.88
C GLY A 110 -1.88 2.18 -8.15
N ILE A 111 -1.89 1.31 -7.14
CA ILE A 111 -0.69 0.88 -6.42
C ILE A 111 -0.38 -0.55 -6.85
N ARG A 112 0.72 -0.74 -7.57
CA ARG A 112 1.17 -2.07 -7.97
C ARG A 112 2.23 -2.58 -7.01
N ARG A 113 2.19 -3.88 -6.72
CA ARG A 113 3.27 -4.57 -6.01
C ARG A 113 4.46 -4.70 -6.94
N GLU A 114 5.62 -4.23 -6.50
CA GLU A 114 6.89 -4.43 -7.16
C GLU A 114 7.73 -5.44 -6.39
N LEU A 115 8.31 -6.40 -7.12
CA LEU A 115 9.22 -7.37 -6.52
C LEU A 115 10.56 -6.69 -6.24
N LEU A 116 10.95 -6.63 -4.97
CA LEU A 116 12.31 -6.24 -4.57
C LEU A 116 13.22 -7.42 -4.76
N GLN A 117 13.71 -7.57 -5.99
CA GLN A 117 14.88 -8.39 -6.26
C GLN A 117 16.12 -7.52 -6.02
N PHE A 118 16.78 -7.73 -4.88
CA PHE A 118 18.16 -7.28 -4.75
C PHE A 118 19.02 -8.19 -5.63
N GLY A 119 19.24 -7.80 -6.89
CA GLY A 119 20.21 -8.45 -7.79
C GLY A 119 21.68 -8.24 -7.36
N GLY A 120 21.91 -7.83 -6.11
CA GLY A 120 23.18 -7.48 -5.50
C GLY A 120 23.11 -7.68 -3.98
N PRO A 121 24.14 -7.25 -3.21
CA PRO A 121 24.12 -7.39 -1.76
C PRO A 121 22.86 -6.69 -1.17
N PRO A 122 22.33 -7.20 -0.04
CA PRO A 122 21.16 -6.62 0.61
C PRO A 122 21.37 -5.12 0.79
N VAL A 123 20.34 -4.32 0.54
CA VAL A 123 20.41 -2.88 0.78
C VAL A 123 20.71 -2.66 2.27
N PRO A 124 21.93 -2.21 2.61
CA PRO A 124 22.42 -2.33 3.98
C PRO A 124 21.81 -1.29 4.92
N ASP A 125 21.24 -0.22 4.35
CA ASP A 125 20.69 0.91 5.08
C ASP A 125 19.65 1.70 4.27
N LEU A 126 18.97 2.62 4.95
CA LEU A 126 17.96 3.51 4.38
C LEU A 126 18.52 4.44 3.28
N GLY A 127 19.81 4.80 3.34
CA GLY A 127 20.45 5.66 2.34
C GLY A 127 20.63 4.93 1.00
N ALA A 128 21.05 3.66 1.05
CA ALA A 128 21.11 2.79 -0.11
C ALA A 128 19.70 2.51 -0.69
N PHE A 129 18.69 2.33 0.16
CA PHE A 129 17.31 2.19 -0.30
C PHE A 129 16.82 3.45 -1.01
N LYS A 130 17.09 4.63 -0.43
CA LYS A 130 16.76 5.91 -1.04
C LYS A 130 17.42 6.07 -2.41
N ARG A 131 18.71 5.73 -2.55
CA ARG A 131 19.41 5.77 -3.84
C ARG A 131 18.78 4.84 -4.87
N PHE A 132 18.46 3.61 -4.48
CA PHE A 132 17.73 2.67 -5.34
C PHE A 132 16.42 3.24 -5.87
N LEU A 133 15.64 3.94 -5.02
CA LEU A 133 14.40 4.59 -5.45
C LEU A 133 14.65 5.78 -6.39
N VAL A 134 15.71 6.57 -6.16
CA VAL A 134 16.09 7.68 -7.05
C VAL A 134 16.54 7.16 -8.42
N ASP A 135 17.45 6.18 -8.43
CA ASP A 135 18.01 5.59 -9.66
C ASP A 135 16.92 4.89 -10.48
N GLY A 136 15.93 4.29 -9.81
CA GLY A 136 14.74 3.72 -10.44
C GLY A 136 13.66 4.74 -10.84
N GLY A 137 13.89 6.05 -10.67
CA GLY A 137 12.94 7.11 -11.03
C GLY A 137 11.69 7.20 -10.15
N ARG A 138 11.67 6.50 -9.02
CA ARG A 138 10.54 6.44 -8.06
C ARG A 138 10.57 7.57 -7.04
N LEU A 139 11.74 8.16 -6.81
CA LEU A 139 11.95 9.28 -5.91
C LEU A 139 12.68 10.42 -6.62
N ARG A 140 12.21 11.66 -6.48
CA ARG A 140 12.94 12.86 -6.93
C ARG A 140 13.96 13.28 -5.87
N GLY A 141 14.99 14.02 -6.27
CA GLY A 141 16.05 14.47 -5.36
C GLY A 141 15.56 15.28 -4.14
N ASN A 142 14.43 15.97 -4.27
CA ASN A 142 13.80 16.74 -3.20
C ASN A 142 12.61 16.04 -2.50
N ASP A 143 12.20 14.83 -2.93
CA ASP A 143 11.11 14.11 -2.27
C ASP A 143 11.54 13.64 -0.86
N ARG A 144 10.59 13.63 0.07
CA ARG A 144 10.74 13.07 1.42
C ARG A 144 10.32 11.61 1.39
N LEU A 145 11.12 10.72 1.97
CA LEU A 145 10.80 9.29 2.05
C LEU A 145 10.28 8.92 3.44
N SER A 146 9.12 8.26 3.48
CA SER A 146 8.63 7.48 4.63
C SER A 146 8.71 6.00 4.29
N VAL A 147 9.09 5.17 5.25
CA VAL A 147 9.12 3.71 5.10
C VAL A 147 8.21 3.10 6.15
N VAL A 148 7.33 2.21 5.71
CA VAL A 148 6.35 1.49 6.53
C VAL A 148 6.59 0.00 6.39
#